data_AF-A0A945J635-F1
#
_entry.id   AF-A0A945J635-F1
#
_cell.length_a   1.000
_cell.length_b   1.000
_cell.length_c   1.000
_cell.angle_alpha   90.00
_cell.angle_beta   90.00
_cell.angle_gamma   90.00
#
_symmetry.space_group_name_H-M   'P 1'
#
loop_
_entity.id
_entity.type
_entity.pdbx_description
1 polymer ?
#
loop_
_entity_poly.entity_id
_entity_poly.type
_entity_poly.pdbx_seq_one_letter_code
_entity_poly.pdbx_strand_id
1 'polypeptide(L)'
;MLEDSGFLRQELGQQLTDSQLNAYWGLIAQYRQGPAKIQNWDSITSPDSENLLNYSSLSTVSESHTASQVSRLVVGKLNGGLGTSMGCVGPKSLVTVRDNKSFLDLILEQVENLNREWKQKIPVLLMNSFYTHEATQNHLKGQGYSSEIIAFQQNKFPRLQVENLTPLPQAKWGDLAYYPPGHGDFYQCIQEQGILQRLIDSGKEFLFISNADNLGATVDPVILNYMDESKTPFLMEMTPKTPADVKGGTLYQQNGKLKLLEIARVPDDKIDEFCDQNKFKVFNTNNIWINLVALNDRLQQGPLDLTVLVNPKNIEGIDVVQLETAIGSALECFTDAVGLTVPRERFLPVKKNDDLLLVRSNLFSLDKGKLKRNPDRKIPQLPEINLGEFLQNIENFQTCMPVIPDLIDLEALKIEGDVRFAGKASLKGKVKLKGLNKTLTLPAGIEIVGECLES
;
A
#
# COMPACT_ATOMS: atom_id res chain seq x y z
N MET A 1 16.53 33.80 -3.66
CA MET A 1 15.69 32.68 -4.12
C MET A 1 14.24 33.07 -4.44
N LEU A 2 13.82 34.33 -4.34
CA LEU A 2 12.44 34.76 -4.69
C LEU A 2 12.27 35.09 -6.19
N GLU A 3 13.33 35.55 -6.87
CA GLU A 3 13.27 35.97 -8.30
C GLU A 3 12.97 34.82 -9.27
N ASP A 4 13.32 33.58 -8.94
CA ASP A 4 13.13 32.39 -9.80
C ASP A 4 11.74 31.72 -9.63
N SER A 5 10.92 32.24 -8.71
CA SER A 5 9.59 31.66 -8.43
C SER A 5 8.58 31.96 -9.54
N GLY A 6 8.67 33.13 -10.18
CA GLY A 6 7.79 33.50 -11.29
C GLY A 6 8.03 32.65 -12.54
N PHE A 7 9.30 32.44 -12.87
CA PHE A 7 9.70 31.66 -14.05
C PHE A 7 9.26 30.19 -13.95
N LEU A 8 9.61 29.52 -12.84
CA LEU A 8 9.21 28.12 -12.65
C LEU A 8 7.68 27.94 -12.67
N ARG A 9 6.93 28.83 -12.03
CA ARG A 9 5.45 28.74 -12.03
C ARG A 9 4.88 28.90 -13.43
N GLN A 10 5.44 29.81 -14.22
CA GLN A 10 5.05 30.02 -15.61
C GLN A 10 5.38 28.80 -16.47
N GLU A 11 6.57 28.22 -16.32
CA GLU A 11 6.99 27.03 -17.08
C GLU A 11 6.12 25.81 -16.75
N LEU A 12 5.81 25.58 -15.47
CA LEU A 12 4.89 24.52 -15.04
C LEU A 12 3.45 24.78 -15.56
N GLY A 13 3.01 26.04 -15.60
CA GLY A 13 1.70 26.42 -16.13
C GLY A 13 1.53 26.19 -17.63
N GLN A 14 2.60 25.95 -18.38
CA GLN A 14 2.52 25.52 -19.78
C GLN A 14 2.19 24.02 -19.92
N GLN A 15 2.40 23.24 -18.86
CA GLN A 15 2.27 21.77 -18.87
C GLN A 15 1.10 21.26 -18.01
N LEU A 16 0.64 22.06 -17.05
CA LEU A 16 -0.35 21.67 -16.04
C LEU A 16 -1.60 22.54 -16.16
N THR A 17 -2.75 21.95 -15.85
CA THR A 17 -3.98 22.73 -15.62
C THR A 17 -3.83 23.62 -14.39
N ASP A 18 -4.67 24.64 -14.24
CA ASP A 18 -4.58 25.57 -13.11
C ASP A 18 -4.66 24.88 -11.75
N SER A 19 -5.53 23.87 -11.58
CA SER A 19 -5.65 23.17 -10.30
C SER A 19 -4.46 22.23 -10.03
N GLN A 20 -3.96 21.55 -11.06
CA GLN A 20 -2.72 20.78 -10.98
C GLN A 20 -1.51 21.65 -10.63
N LEU A 21 -1.41 22.82 -11.27
CA LEU A 21 -0.35 23.80 -10.99
C LEU A 21 -0.43 24.28 -9.54
N ASN A 22 -1.63 24.62 -9.06
CA ASN A 22 -1.81 25.09 -7.68
C ASN A 22 -1.42 24.02 -6.65
N ALA A 23 -1.85 22.78 -6.87
CA ALA A 23 -1.48 21.66 -6.01
C ALA A 23 0.03 21.41 -6.03
N TYR A 24 0.63 21.33 -7.24
CA TYR A 24 2.05 21.06 -7.34
C TYR A 24 2.88 22.21 -6.73
N TRP A 25 2.43 23.45 -6.91
CA TRP A 25 3.06 24.61 -6.29
C TRP A 25 3.02 24.56 -4.76
N GLY A 26 1.94 24.04 -4.17
CA GLY A 26 1.86 23.77 -2.73
C GLY A 26 2.95 22.81 -2.27
N LEU A 27 3.18 21.72 -3.01
CA LEU A 27 4.24 20.76 -2.71
C LEU A 27 5.64 21.40 -2.82
N ILE A 28 5.88 22.18 -3.89
CA ILE A 28 7.15 22.90 -4.10
C ILE A 28 7.39 23.93 -2.99
N ALA A 29 6.35 24.64 -2.56
CA ALA A 29 6.45 25.61 -1.48
C ALA A 29 6.85 24.96 -0.15
N GLN A 30 6.24 23.84 0.21
CA GLN A 30 6.65 23.06 1.39
C GLN A 30 8.08 22.51 1.24
N TYR A 31 8.43 21.97 0.07
CA TYR A 31 9.78 21.49 -0.21
C TYR A 31 10.85 22.57 0.00
N ARG A 32 10.59 23.80 -0.48
CA ARG A 32 11.50 24.95 -0.30
C ARG A 32 11.66 25.38 1.16
N GLN A 33 10.67 25.11 2.01
CA GLN A 33 10.77 25.34 3.46
C GLN A 33 11.61 24.26 4.17
N GLY A 34 11.79 23.10 3.53
CA GLY A 34 12.47 21.93 4.08
C GLY A 34 11.53 21.06 4.95
N PRO A 35 11.90 19.79 5.20
CA PRO A 35 11.10 18.93 6.05
C PRO A 35 11.06 19.48 7.48
N ALA A 36 9.85 19.75 7.99
CA ALA A 36 9.66 20.13 9.38
C ALA A 36 9.90 18.90 10.28
N LYS A 37 11.17 18.71 10.69
CA LYS A 37 11.51 17.77 11.78
C LYS A 37 10.82 18.20 13.07
N ILE A 38 10.50 17.23 13.92
CA ILE A 38 9.92 17.50 15.23
C ILE A 38 10.93 18.30 16.06
N GLN A 39 10.58 19.55 16.36
CA GLN A 39 11.46 20.47 17.09
C GLN A 39 11.61 20.10 18.56
N ASN A 40 10.53 19.61 19.19
CA ASN A 40 10.51 19.20 20.59
C ASN A 40 10.10 17.73 20.67
N TRP A 41 11.08 16.83 20.58
CA TRP A 41 10.85 15.39 20.65
C TRP A 41 10.20 14.97 21.97
N ASP A 42 10.61 15.55 23.09
CA ASP A 42 10.06 15.20 24.42
C ASP A 42 8.59 15.62 24.61
N SER A 43 8.04 16.43 23.70
CA SER A 43 6.61 16.79 23.70
C SER A 43 5.70 15.74 23.06
N ILE A 44 6.25 14.72 22.41
CA ILE A 44 5.45 13.65 21.80
C ILE A 44 5.15 12.55 22.81
N THR A 45 3.95 12.00 22.72
CA THR A 45 3.50 10.91 23.59
C THR A 45 2.92 9.78 22.75
N SER A 46 2.91 8.57 23.29
CA SER A 46 2.14 7.48 22.71
C SER A 46 0.65 7.85 22.75
N PRO A 47 -0.12 7.53 21.69
CA PRO A 47 -1.55 7.75 21.72
C PRO A 47 -2.21 7.00 22.89
N ASP A 48 -3.19 7.64 23.51
CA ASP A 48 -4.04 7.01 24.52
C ASP A 48 -5.00 5.96 23.90
N SER A 49 -5.75 5.26 24.75
CA SER A 49 -6.67 4.20 24.31
C SER A 49 -7.90 4.71 23.56
N GLU A 50 -8.20 6.01 23.62
CA GLU A 50 -9.30 6.62 22.86
C GLU A 50 -8.83 6.92 21.42
N ASN A 51 -7.56 7.29 21.25
CA ASN A 51 -6.95 7.63 19.97
C ASN A 51 -6.27 6.44 19.27
N LEU A 52 -5.92 5.38 19.99
CA LEU A 52 -5.40 4.13 19.44
C LEU A 52 -6.13 2.93 20.07
N LEU A 53 -7.20 2.54 19.41
CA LEU A 53 -8.09 1.45 19.81
C LEU A 53 -7.44 0.09 19.56
N ASN A 54 -7.99 -0.95 20.18
CA ASN A 54 -7.65 -2.33 19.86
C ASN A 54 -8.83 -3.01 19.16
N TYR A 55 -8.58 -3.75 18.08
CA TYR A 55 -9.64 -4.48 17.37
C TYR A 55 -10.47 -5.38 18.30
N SER A 56 -9.83 -6.01 19.29
CA SER A 56 -10.52 -6.89 20.24
C SER A 56 -11.50 -6.18 21.18
N SER A 57 -11.42 -4.85 21.31
CA SER A 57 -12.38 -4.07 22.11
C SER A 57 -13.59 -3.60 21.31
N LEU A 58 -13.64 -3.83 19.99
CA LEU A 58 -14.77 -3.43 19.16
C LEU A 58 -15.94 -4.41 19.33
N SER A 59 -17.16 -3.88 19.33
CA SER A 59 -18.37 -4.67 19.47
C SER A 59 -18.72 -5.39 18.18
N THR A 60 -19.20 -6.64 18.29
CA THR A 60 -19.77 -7.39 17.17
C THR A 60 -21.08 -6.76 16.72
N VAL A 61 -21.41 -6.91 15.44
CA VAL A 61 -22.57 -6.30 14.80
C VAL A 61 -23.60 -7.37 14.40
N SER A 62 -24.89 -7.03 14.48
CA SER A 62 -25.97 -7.88 13.99
C SER A 62 -26.04 -7.89 12.45
N GLU A 63 -26.44 -9.02 11.85
CA GLU A 63 -26.48 -9.15 10.39
C GLU A 63 -27.33 -8.08 9.70
N SER A 64 -28.50 -7.73 10.26
CA SER A 64 -29.37 -6.71 9.68
C SER A 64 -28.71 -5.32 9.65
N HIS A 65 -27.94 -5.00 10.68
CA HIS A 65 -27.24 -3.72 10.77
C HIS A 65 -26.03 -3.69 9.82
N THR A 66 -25.29 -4.80 9.73
CA THR A 66 -24.21 -4.96 8.74
C THR A 66 -24.70 -4.77 7.31
N ALA A 67 -25.84 -5.36 6.94
CA ALA A 67 -26.40 -5.22 5.59
C ALA A 67 -26.67 -3.74 5.22
N SER A 68 -27.22 -2.97 6.16
CA SER A 68 -27.43 -1.52 6.01
C SER A 68 -26.11 -0.77 5.83
N GLN A 69 -25.11 -1.04 6.67
CA GLN A 69 -23.81 -0.38 6.61
C GLN A 69 -23.05 -0.70 5.32
N VAL A 70 -23.03 -1.97 4.91
CA VAL A 70 -22.38 -2.41 3.67
C VAL A 70 -23.02 -1.76 2.43
N SER A 71 -24.32 -1.45 2.47
CA SER A 71 -24.99 -0.72 1.37
C SER A 71 -24.42 0.68 1.12
N ARG A 72 -23.84 1.31 2.16
CA ARG A 72 -23.20 2.65 2.12
C ARG A 72 -21.68 2.60 1.90
N LEU A 73 -21.11 1.41 1.72
CA LEU A 73 -19.67 1.20 1.57
C LEU A 73 -19.20 1.37 0.11
N VAL A 74 -17.98 1.87 -0.03
CA VAL A 74 -17.13 1.87 -1.23
C VAL A 74 -15.80 1.20 -0.89
N VAL A 75 -15.27 0.38 -1.80
CA VAL A 75 -13.94 -0.24 -1.65
C VAL A 75 -12.96 0.43 -2.60
N GLY A 76 -11.96 1.12 -2.06
CA GLY A 76 -10.88 1.76 -2.81
C GLY A 76 -9.61 0.93 -2.83
N LYS A 77 -8.89 0.95 -3.96
CA LYS A 77 -7.55 0.39 -4.08
C LYS A 77 -6.58 1.37 -4.72
N LEU A 78 -5.43 1.54 -4.07
CA LEU A 78 -4.29 2.27 -4.59
C LEU A 78 -3.59 1.39 -5.63
N ASN A 79 -3.72 1.76 -6.91
CA ASN A 79 -3.31 0.96 -8.06
C ASN A 79 -2.30 1.70 -8.97
N GLY A 80 -1.65 2.76 -8.46
CA GLY A 80 -0.70 3.57 -9.24
C GLY A 80 0.68 2.94 -9.45
N GLY A 81 1.00 1.88 -8.69
CA GLY A 81 2.34 1.28 -8.63
C GLY A 81 2.61 0.24 -9.72
N LEU A 82 3.84 0.25 -10.23
CA LEU A 82 4.37 -0.76 -11.14
C LEU A 82 4.97 -1.95 -10.38
N GLY A 83 5.02 -3.11 -11.03
CA GLY A 83 5.69 -4.31 -10.52
C GLY A 83 7.20 -4.34 -10.74
N THR A 84 7.87 -3.18 -10.84
CA THR A 84 9.30 -3.10 -11.22
C THR A 84 10.23 -3.82 -10.24
N SER A 85 9.91 -3.84 -8.95
CA SER A 85 10.66 -4.61 -7.95
C SER A 85 10.64 -6.12 -8.19
N MET A 86 9.68 -6.60 -8.96
CA MET A 86 9.51 -8.00 -9.36
C MET A 86 9.92 -8.23 -10.83
N GLY A 87 10.54 -7.24 -11.47
CA GLY A 87 10.91 -7.29 -12.89
C GLY A 87 9.73 -7.14 -13.87
N CYS A 88 8.54 -6.75 -13.41
CA CYS A 88 7.37 -6.58 -14.27
C CYS A 88 7.28 -5.15 -14.82
N VAL A 89 6.95 -5.03 -16.11
CA VAL A 89 6.75 -3.73 -16.80
C VAL A 89 5.36 -3.14 -16.53
N GLY A 90 4.36 -3.97 -16.17
CA GLY A 90 2.97 -3.55 -15.98
C GLY A 90 2.56 -3.19 -14.54
N PRO A 91 1.26 -2.88 -14.33
CA PRO A 91 0.71 -2.65 -13.01
C PRO A 91 0.96 -3.84 -12.10
N LYS A 92 1.38 -3.57 -10.87
CA LYS A 92 1.64 -4.62 -9.89
C LYS A 92 0.38 -5.44 -9.57
N SER A 93 -0.79 -4.82 -9.62
CA SER A 93 -2.06 -5.48 -9.38
C SER A 93 -2.41 -6.56 -10.39
N LEU A 94 -1.81 -6.54 -11.59
CA LEU A 94 -2.02 -7.54 -12.64
C LEU A 94 -1.03 -8.71 -12.55
N VAL A 95 -0.10 -8.68 -11.59
CA VAL A 95 0.77 -9.84 -11.33
C VAL A 95 -0.08 -11.01 -10.83
N THR A 96 0.03 -12.15 -11.50
CA THR A 96 -0.63 -13.40 -11.10
C THR A 96 -0.15 -13.81 -9.70
N VAL A 97 -1.08 -13.97 -8.78
CA VAL A 97 -0.82 -14.39 -7.41
C VAL A 97 -1.05 -15.88 -7.29
N ARG A 98 -2.27 -16.36 -7.50
CA ARG A 98 -2.67 -17.74 -7.18
C ARG A 98 -3.81 -18.19 -8.07
N ASP A 99 -3.83 -19.48 -8.44
CA ASP A 99 -4.87 -20.09 -9.28
C ASP A 99 -5.15 -19.30 -10.58
N ASN A 100 -4.07 -18.81 -11.22
CA ASN A 100 -4.10 -17.95 -12.40
C ASN A 100 -4.85 -16.61 -12.23
N LYS A 101 -5.09 -16.18 -10.99
CA LYS A 101 -5.71 -14.89 -10.65
C LYS A 101 -4.65 -13.88 -10.26
N SER A 102 -4.74 -12.67 -10.78
CA SER A 102 -3.96 -11.51 -10.34
C SER A 102 -4.43 -10.96 -8.99
N PHE A 103 -3.69 -10.02 -8.40
CA PHE A 103 -4.18 -9.31 -7.21
C PHE A 103 -5.53 -8.65 -7.46
N LEU A 104 -5.69 -8.02 -8.63
CA LEU A 104 -6.93 -7.36 -9.00
C LEU A 104 -8.09 -8.35 -9.10
N ASP A 105 -7.87 -9.52 -9.71
CA ASP A 105 -8.89 -10.57 -9.81
C ASP A 105 -9.31 -11.07 -8.42
N LEU A 106 -8.36 -11.27 -7.51
CA LEU A 106 -8.64 -11.67 -6.13
C LEU A 106 -9.43 -10.59 -5.39
N ILE A 107 -9.07 -9.32 -5.53
CA ILE A 107 -9.78 -8.20 -4.91
C ILE A 107 -11.23 -8.12 -5.42
N LEU A 108 -11.42 -8.21 -6.74
CA LEU A 108 -12.75 -8.12 -7.32
C LEU A 108 -13.60 -9.34 -6.95
N GLU A 109 -13.01 -10.53 -6.87
CA GLU A 109 -13.67 -11.72 -6.34
C GLU A 109 -14.08 -11.52 -4.87
N GLN A 110 -13.25 -10.91 -4.02
CA GLN A 110 -13.63 -10.60 -2.63
C GLN A 110 -14.87 -9.71 -2.56
N VAL A 111 -14.93 -8.67 -3.40
CA VAL A 111 -16.08 -7.75 -3.45
C VAL A 111 -17.32 -8.44 -4.02
N GLU A 112 -17.20 -9.24 -5.08
CA GLU A 112 -18.32 -10.01 -5.64
C GLU A 112 -18.88 -11.05 -4.65
N ASN A 113 -18.02 -11.63 -3.80
CA ASN A 113 -18.48 -12.49 -2.71
C ASN A 113 -19.26 -11.69 -1.65
N LEU A 114 -18.78 -10.50 -1.26
CA LEU A 114 -19.50 -9.61 -0.33
C LEU A 114 -20.85 -9.16 -0.91
N ASN A 115 -20.90 -8.81 -2.19
CA ASN A 115 -22.13 -8.47 -2.89
C ASN A 115 -23.16 -9.60 -2.83
N ARG A 116 -22.74 -10.85 -3.05
CA ARG A 116 -23.62 -12.03 -2.95
C ARG A 116 -24.09 -12.28 -1.52
N GLU A 117 -23.17 -12.17 -0.55
CA GLU A 117 -23.45 -12.39 0.86
C GLU A 117 -24.46 -11.37 1.40
N TRP A 118 -24.24 -10.09 1.13
CA TRP A 118 -25.04 -8.99 1.67
C TRP A 118 -26.12 -8.47 0.73
N LYS A 119 -26.26 -9.07 -0.46
CA LYS A 119 -27.18 -8.65 -1.55
C LYS A 119 -27.00 -7.17 -1.91
N GLN A 120 -25.74 -6.74 -2.02
CA GLN A 120 -25.35 -5.36 -2.33
C GLN A 120 -24.63 -5.26 -3.68
N LYS A 121 -24.39 -4.02 -4.12
CA LYS A 121 -23.49 -3.69 -5.24
C LYS A 121 -22.50 -2.63 -4.76
N ILE A 122 -21.45 -3.07 -4.09
CA ILE A 122 -20.43 -2.22 -3.49
C ILE A 122 -19.52 -1.67 -4.61
N PRO A 123 -19.49 -0.34 -4.85
CA PRO A 123 -18.61 0.22 -5.87
C PRO A 123 -17.14 -0.04 -5.54
N VAL A 124 -16.34 -0.31 -6.58
CA VAL A 124 -14.89 -0.46 -6.46
C VAL A 124 -14.22 0.74 -7.11
N LEU A 125 -13.40 1.45 -6.35
CA LEU A 125 -12.64 2.60 -6.80
C LEU A 125 -11.18 2.20 -7.03
N LEU A 126 -10.64 2.40 -8.23
CA LEU A 126 -9.25 2.09 -8.57
C LEU A 126 -8.49 3.38 -8.89
N MET A 127 -7.61 3.80 -7.98
CA MET A 127 -6.73 4.95 -8.20
C MET A 127 -5.51 4.50 -9.02
N ASN A 128 -5.59 4.66 -10.33
CA ASN A 128 -4.51 4.35 -11.26
C ASN A 128 -3.53 5.53 -11.37
N SER A 129 -2.41 5.28 -12.03
CA SER A 129 -1.48 6.29 -12.54
C SER A 129 -1.47 6.25 -14.06
N PHE A 130 -0.79 7.19 -14.71
CA PHE A 130 -0.57 7.13 -16.16
C PHE A 130 0.22 5.88 -16.58
N TYR A 131 1.01 5.27 -15.69
CA TYR A 131 1.70 4.01 -15.95
C TYR A 131 0.78 2.78 -15.96
N THR A 132 -0.37 2.86 -15.27
CA THR A 132 -1.16 1.67 -14.94
C THR A 132 -2.57 1.68 -15.50
N HIS A 133 -3.08 2.85 -15.90
CA HIS A 133 -4.48 3.02 -16.23
C HIS A 133 -4.91 2.19 -17.45
N GLU A 134 -4.19 2.29 -18.57
CA GLU A 134 -4.57 1.60 -19.80
C GLU A 134 -4.59 0.07 -19.63
N ALA A 135 -3.52 -0.49 -19.05
CA ALA A 135 -3.43 -1.92 -18.77
C ALA A 135 -4.54 -2.40 -17.82
N THR A 136 -4.86 -1.61 -16.79
CA THR A 136 -5.96 -1.91 -15.86
C THR A 136 -7.31 -1.89 -16.59
N GLN A 137 -7.59 -0.86 -17.40
CA GLN A 137 -8.83 -0.77 -18.18
C GLN A 137 -8.97 -1.95 -19.16
N ASN A 138 -7.88 -2.30 -19.85
CA ASN A 138 -7.88 -3.42 -20.78
C ASN A 138 -8.13 -4.76 -20.08
N HIS A 139 -7.59 -4.96 -18.88
CA HIS A 139 -7.87 -6.14 -18.05
C HIS A 139 -9.35 -6.23 -17.64
N LEU A 140 -9.97 -5.09 -17.32
CA LEU A 140 -11.37 -5.01 -16.91
C LEU A 140 -12.36 -5.20 -18.07
N LYS A 141 -11.97 -4.87 -19.31
CA LYS A 141 -12.82 -5.04 -20.50
C LYS A 141 -13.20 -6.52 -20.67
N GLY A 142 -14.51 -6.76 -20.77
CA GLY A 142 -15.04 -8.11 -21.00
C GLY A 142 -15.23 -8.96 -19.74
N GLN A 143 -14.92 -8.43 -18.55
CA GLN A 143 -15.23 -9.11 -17.29
C GLN A 143 -16.65 -8.76 -16.82
N GLY A 144 -17.45 -9.78 -16.51
CA GLY A 144 -18.85 -9.64 -16.08
C GLY A 144 -19.00 -9.30 -14.59
N TYR A 145 -18.40 -8.20 -14.13
CA TYR A 145 -18.52 -7.75 -12.74
C TYR A 145 -19.90 -7.14 -12.46
N SER A 146 -20.48 -7.46 -11.31
CA SER A 146 -21.81 -6.97 -10.92
C SER A 146 -21.76 -5.57 -10.31
N SER A 147 -20.63 -5.24 -9.68
CA SER A 147 -20.33 -3.92 -9.14
C SER A 147 -19.89 -2.93 -10.21
N GLU A 148 -20.20 -1.66 -9.96
CA GLU A 148 -19.55 -0.56 -10.68
C GLU A 148 -18.06 -0.50 -10.30
N ILE A 149 -17.21 -0.41 -11.32
CA ILE A 149 -15.77 -0.16 -11.15
C ILE A 149 -15.46 1.23 -11.66
N ILE A 150 -15.09 2.13 -10.75
CA ILE A 150 -14.68 3.51 -11.03
C ILE A 150 -13.15 3.53 -11.06
N ALA A 151 -12.57 3.39 -12.25
CA ALA A 151 -11.13 3.50 -12.43
C ALA A 151 -10.77 4.92 -12.91
N PHE A 152 -9.95 5.62 -12.14
CA PHE A 152 -9.56 7.01 -12.42
C PHE A 152 -8.04 7.17 -12.38
N GLN A 153 -7.53 8.27 -12.91
CA GLN A 153 -6.09 8.57 -12.90
C GLN A 153 -5.79 9.64 -11.87
N GLN A 154 -4.74 9.40 -11.09
CA GLN A 154 -4.09 10.43 -10.31
C GLN A 154 -3.28 11.37 -11.20
N ASN A 155 -2.83 12.50 -10.65
CA ASN A 155 -2.06 13.51 -11.36
C ASN A 155 -0.72 12.99 -11.90
N LYS A 156 -0.20 13.70 -12.90
CA LYS A 156 1.09 13.46 -13.55
C LYS A 156 1.90 14.76 -13.43
N PHE A 157 2.87 14.80 -12.51
CA PHE A 157 3.70 15.99 -12.29
C PHE A 157 5.08 15.83 -12.92
N PRO A 158 5.68 16.91 -13.44
CA PRO A 158 7.03 16.88 -14.00
C PRO A 158 8.05 16.75 -12.87
N ARG A 159 9.02 15.84 -13.02
CA ARG A 159 10.20 15.73 -12.14
C ARG A 159 11.02 17.01 -12.25
N LEU A 160 11.53 17.50 -11.13
CA LEU A 160 12.35 18.71 -11.09
C LEU A 160 13.81 18.33 -10.89
N GLN A 161 14.72 19.02 -11.57
CA GLN A 161 16.16 18.88 -11.33
C GLN A 161 16.50 19.44 -9.94
N VAL A 162 17.38 18.74 -9.20
CA VAL A 162 17.73 19.16 -7.83
C VAL A 162 18.44 20.51 -7.81
N GLU A 163 19.29 20.79 -8.80
CA GLU A 163 20.15 21.97 -8.85
C GLU A 163 19.38 23.29 -8.89
N ASN A 164 18.31 23.36 -9.69
CA ASN A 164 17.61 24.62 -10.00
C ASN A 164 16.08 24.51 -9.99
N LEU A 165 15.53 23.33 -9.65
CA LEU A 165 14.10 23.04 -9.67
C LEU A 165 13.42 23.24 -11.03
N THR A 166 14.17 23.16 -12.13
CA THR A 166 13.57 23.16 -13.48
C THR A 166 12.99 21.79 -13.83
N PRO A 167 11.84 21.73 -14.51
CA PRO A 167 11.25 20.46 -14.94
C PRO A 167 12.13 19.76 -15.98
N LEU A 168 12.14 18.42 -15.96
CA LEU A 168 12.77 17.66 -17.03
C LEU A 168 12.02 17.88 -18.37
N PRO A 169 12.71 18.21 -19.48
CA PRO A 169 12.06 18.40 -20.77
C PRO A 169 11.46 17.10 -21.31
N GLN A 170 10.14 17.07 -21.54
CA GLN A 170 9.45 15.90 -22.11
C GLN A 170 10.04 15.47 -23.46
N ALA A 171 10.45 16.41 -24.32
CA ALA A 171 11.02 16.10 -25.63
C ALA A 171 12.28 15.22 -25.55
N LYS A 172 13.03 15.29 -24.45
CA LYS A 172 14.23 14.47 -24.24
C LYS A 172 13.94 13.20 -23.45
N TRP A 173 13.06 13.27 -22.45
CA TRP A 173 12.90 12.21 -21.44
C TRP A 173 11.60 11.41 -21.57
N GLY A 174 10.67 11.82 -22.45
CA GLY A 174 9.37 11.18 -22.59
C GLY A 174 8.63 11.08 -21.25
N ASP A 175 8.13 9.88 -20.92
CA ASP A 175 7.47 9.63 -19.62
C ASP A 175 8.42 9.63 -18.42
N LEU A 176 9.73 9.49 -18.64
CA LEU A 176 10.73 9.69 -17.57
C LEU A 176 10.84 11.15 -17.13
N ALA A 177 10.22 12.11 -17.83
CA ALA A 177 10.06 13.46 -17.31
C ALA A 177 9.03 13.55 -16.17
N TYR A 178 8.18 12.53 -15.96
CA TYR A 178 7.00 12.67 -15.10
C TYR A 178 6.84 11.57 -14.06
N TYR A 179 6.04 11.85 -13.02
CA TYR A 179 5.73 10.91 -11.98
C TYR A 179 4.34 11.14 -11.37
N PRO A 180 3.70 10.08 -10.82
CA PRO A 180 2.53 10.24 -9.97
C PRO A 180 2.95 10.79 -8.59
N PRO A 181 2.28 11.81 -8.04
CA PRO A 181 2.70 12.50 -6.81
C PRO A 181 2.32 11.77 -5.51
N GLY A 182 2.45 10.44 -5.51
CA GLY A 182 2.11 9.59 -4.39
C GLY A 182 0.60 9.45 -4.16
N HIS A 183 0.24 8.58 -3.22
CA HIS A 183 -1.15 8.23 -2.99
C HIS A 183 -1.96 9.29 -2.21
N GLY A 184 -1.32 10.31 -1.63
CA GLY A 184 -2.04 11.44 -1.02
C GLY A 184 -2.79 12.31 -2.03
N ASP A 185 -2.40 12.26 -3.32
CA ASP A 185 -3.12 12.91 -4.43
C ASP A 185 -4.54 12.38 -4.65
N PHE A 186 -4.89 11.27 -3.99
CA PHE A 186 -6.21 10.68 -3.97
C PHE A 186 -7.31 11.71 -3.70
N TYR A 187 -7.16 12.49 -2.64
CA TYR A 187 -8.21 13.39 -2.14
C TYR A 187 -8.57 14.48 -3.16
N GLN A 188 -7.55 15.12 -3.73
CA GLN A 188 -7.74 16.14 -4.75
C GLN A 188 -8.38 15.53 -6.00
N CYS A 189 -7.86 14.39 -6.47
CA CYS A 189 -8.36 13.77 -7.69
C CYS A 189 -9.83 13.35 -7.59
N ILE A 190 -10.26 12.74 -6.48
CA ILE A 190 -11.68 12.36 -6.33
C ILE A 190 -12.61 13.58 -6.20
N GLN A 191 -12.11 14.69 -5.67
CA GLN A 191 -12.86 15.94 -5.57
C GLN A 191 -13.02 16.60 -6.94
N GLU A 192 -11.89 16.84 -7.63
CA GLU A 192 -11.86 17.54 -8.92
C GLU A 192 -12.56 16.77 -10.04
N GLN A 193 -12.48 15.44 -10.01
CA GLN A 193 -13.15 14.57 -10.99
C GLN A 193 -14.62 14.30 -10.62
N GLY A 194 -15.15 14.93 -9.57
CA GLY A 194 -16.54 14.80 -9.13
C GLY A 194 -16.92 13.41 -8.58
N ILE A 195 -15.94 12.53 -8.35
CA ILE A 195 -16.15 11.16 -7.87
C ILE A 195 -16.70 11.19 -6.44
N LEU A 196 -16.13 12.05 -5.58
CA LEU A 196 -16.55 12.16 -4.18
C LEU A 196 -18.04 12.54 -4.08
N GLN A 197 -18.43 13.62 -4.76
CA GLN A 197 -19.81 14.10 -4.75
C GLN A 197 -20.77 13.05 -5.33
N ARG A 198 -20.40 12.43 -6.46
CA ARG A 198 -21.19 11.37 -7.09
C ARG A 198 -21.42 10.18 -6.15
N LEU A 199 -20.40 9.76 -5.40
CA LEU A 199 -20.53 8.67 -4.43
C LEU A 199 -21.49 9.06 -3.29
N ILE A 200 -21.36 10.27 -2.74
CA ILE A 200 -22.26 10.78 -1.69
C ILE A 200 -23.70 10.87 -2.20
N ASP A 201 -23.91 11.43 -3.39
CA ASP A 201 -25.24 11.55 -4.02
C ASP A 201 -25.90 10.18 -4.26
N SER A 202 -25.09 9.12 -4.43
CA SER A 202 -25.54 7.74 -4.54
C SER A 202 -25.78 7.04 -3.19
N GLY A 203 -25.74 7.78 -2.08
CA GLY A 203 -25.97 7.28 -0.72
C GLY A 203 -24.77 6.54 -0.11
N LYS A 204 -23.55 6.77 -0.61
CA LYS A 204 -22.33 6.19 -0.03
C LYS A 204 -21.77 7.09 1.04
N GLU A 205 -21.36 6.49 2.15
CA GLU A 205 -20.87 7.20 3.32
C GLU A 205 -19.48 6.74 3.76
N PHE A 206 -19.09 5.48 3.48
CA PHE A 206 -17.82 4.93 3.95
C PHE A 206 -16.95 4.49 2.79
N LEU A 207 -15.67 4.84 2.84
CA LEU A 207 -14.64 4.35 1.94
C LEU A 207 -13.62 3.54 2.72
N PHE A 208 -13.43 2.28 2.34
CA PHE A 208 -12.29 1.47 2.77
C PHE A 208 -11.23 1.47 1.67
N ILE A 209 -10.09 2.13 1.88
CA ILE A 209 -9.00 2.23 0.92
C ILE A 209 -7.74 1.51 1.40
N SER A 210 -7.08 0.78 0.49
CA SER A 210 -5.85 0.03 0.78
C SER A 210 -4.99 -0.18 -0.46
N ASN A 211 -3.76 -0.64 -0.29
CA ASN A 211 -2.89 -0.99 -1.41
C ASN A 211 -3.45 -2.18 -2.21
N ALA A 212 -3.37 -2.14 -3.54
CA ALA A 212 -3.78 -3.28 -4.38
C ALA A 212 -2.90 -4.53 -4.17
N ASP A 213 -1.68 -4.36 -3.63
CA ASP A 213 -0.76 -5.47 -3.33
C ASP A 213 -0.88 -6.02 -1.90
N ASN A 214 -1.81 -5.51 -1.08
CA ASN A 214 -2.11 -6.05 0.25
C ASN A 214 -3.33 -6.98 0.20
N LEU A 215 -3.09 -8.29 0.22
CA LEU A 215 -4.15 -9.31 0.15
C LEU A 215 -4.89 -9.51 1.49
N GLY A 216 -4.31 -9.04 2.59
CA GLY A 216 -4.94 -9.06 3.92
C GLY A 216 -6.00 -7.96 4.08
N ALA A 217 -5.96 -6.92 3.25
CA ALA A 217 -6.85 -5.77 3.30
C ALA A 217 -8.26 -6.08 2.75
N THR A 218 -9.02 -6.83 3.55
CA THR A 218 -10.41 -7.21 3.25
C THR A 218 -11.39 -6.35 4.05
N VAL A 219 -12.61 -6.15 3.53
CA VAL A 219 -13.67 -5.44 4.25
C VAL A 219 -14.00 -6.17 5.55
N ASP A 220 -14.01 -5.41 6.64
CA ASP A 220 -14.32 -5.90 7.98
C ASP A 220 -15.60 -5.23 8.52
N PRO A 221 -16.69 -5.99 8.68
CA PRO A 221 -17.95 -5.46 9.23
C PRO A 221 -17.83 -4.86 10.63
N VAL A 222 -16.89 -5.33 11.46
CA VAL A 222 -16.72 -4.81 12.83
C VAL A 222 -16.11 -3.41 12.80
N ILE A 223 -15.12 -3.18 11.92
CA ILE A 223 -14.51 -1.86 11.73
C ILE A 223 -15.51 -0.89 11.10
N LEU A 224 -16.25 -1.35 10.09
CA LEU A 224 -17.32 -0.57 9.46
C LEU A 224 -18.39 -0.17 10.49
N ASN A 225 -18.77 -1.11 11.37
CA ASN A 225 -19.73 -0.84 12.41
C ASN A 225 -19.25 0.21 13.40
N TYR A 226 -17.99 0.10 13.85
CA TYR A 226 -17.38 1.10 14.70
C TYR A 226 -17.44 2.48 14.04
N MET A 227 -16.96 2.61 12.79
CA MET A 227 -16.96 3.87 12.04
C MET A 227 -18.33 4.53 11.96
N ASP A 228 -19.39 3.75 11.76
CA ASP A 228 -20.75 4.25 11.65
C ASP A 228 -21.34 4.67 13.00
N GLU A 229 -21.16 3.89 14.05
CA GLU A 229 -21.71 4.16 15.38
C GLU A 229 -20.99 5.34 16.07
N SER A 230 -19.66 5.38 15.98
CA SER A 230 -18.85 6.45 16.57
C SER A 230 -18.81 7.73 15.74
N LYS A 231 -19.32 7.68 14.49
CA LYS A 231 -19.21 8.76 13.49
C LYS A 231 -17.76 9.20 13.26
N THR A 232 -16.83 8.26 13.36
CA THR A 232 -15.40 8.53 13.15
C THR A 232 -15.16 8.99 11.70
N PRO A 233 -14.55 10.17 11.48
CA PRO A 233 -14.33 10.70 10.14
C PRO A 233 -13.20 9.98 9.39
N PHE A 234 -12.20 9.48 10.13
CA PHE A 234 -10.99 8.89 9.58
C PHE A 234 -10.42 7.86 10.54
N LEU A 235 -10.21 6.63 10.08
CA LEU A 235 -9.60 5.57 10.86
C LEU A 235 -8.44 4.96 10.09
N MET A 236 -7.29 4.84 10.75
CA MET A 236 -6.10 4.21 10.21
C MET A 236 -5.85 2.88 10.92
N GLU A 237 -5.85 1.77 10.18
CA GLU A 237 -5.45 0.49 10.76
C GLU A 237 -3.93 0.47 10.98
N MET A 238 -3.55 0.16 12.22
CA MET A 238 -2.20 -0.02 12.68
C MET A 238 -1.98 -1.50 12.99
N THR A 239 -0.77 -2.02 12.86
CA THR A 239 -0.45 -3.39 13.29
C THR A 239 0.82 -3.39 14.13
N PRO A 240 1.02 -4.34 15.06
CA PRO A 240 2.26 -4.44 15.82
C PRO A 240 3.50 -4.52 14.92
N LYS A 241 4.56 -3.78 15.27
CA LYS A 241 5.85 -3.80 14.57
C LYS A 241 6.54 -5.15 14.77
N THR A 242 7.20 -5.62 13.71
CA THR A 242 8.21 -6.68 13.77
C THR A 242 9.60 -6.09 13.47
N PRO A 243 10.70 -6.85 13.60
CA PRO A 243 12.04 -6.40 13.20
C PRO A 243 12.12 -5.85 11.76
N ALA A 244 11.27 -6.35 10.85
CA ALA A 244 11.21 -5.85 9.47
C ALA A 244 10.50 -4.49 9.33
N ASP A 245 9.71 -4.07 10.32
CA ASP A 245 8.82 -2.92 10.24
C ASP A 245 9.32 -1.69 11.05
N VAL A 246 10.52 -1.76 11.63
CA VAL A 246 11.04 -0.73 12.56
C VAL A 246 11.05 0.68 11.98
N LYS A 247 11.26 0.80 10.66
CA LYS A 247 11.27 2.07 9.91
C LYS A 247 9.88 2.55 9.49
N GLY A 248 8.83 1.75 9.69
CA GLY A 248 7.47 2.10 9.30
C GLY A 248 6.90 3.23 10.15
N GLY A 249 6.15 4.13 9.52
CA GLY A 249 5.49 5.25 10.18
C GLY A 249 4.54 4.79 11.28
N THR A 250 4.48 5.55 12.38
CA THR A 250 3.68 5.24 13.58
C THR A 250 2.81 6.42 13.96
N LEU A 251 1.82 6.20 14.82
CA LEU A 251 1.04 7.27 15.40
C LEU A 251 1.69 7.80 16.68
N TYR A 252 1.56 9.11 16.89
CA TYR A 252 1.91 9.79 18.14
C TYR A 252 0.88 10.87 18.44
N GLN A 253 0.87 11.34 19.69
CA GLN A 253 0.01 12.43 20.12
C GLN A 253 0.85 13.62 20.54
N GLN A 254 0.42 14.81 20.11
CA GLN A 254 1.04 16.08 20.46
C GLN A 254 -0.02 17.16 20.52
N ASN A 255 -0.08 17.91 21.63
CA ASN A 255 -1.11 18.93 21.89
C ASN A 255 -2.54 18.39 21.73
N GLY A 256 -2.79 17.17 22.22
CA GLY A 256 -4.09 16.51 22.13
C GLY A 256 -4.49 16.01 20.75
N LYS A 257 -3.65 16.19 19.71
CA LYS A 257 -3.92 15.74 18.34
C LYS A 257 -3.13 14.50 18.00
N LEU A 258 -3.80 13.54 17.37
CA LEU A 258 -3.18 12.37 16.77
C LEU A 258 -2.47 12.76 15.46
N LYS A 259 -1.25 12.26 15.27
CA LYS A 259 -0.40 12.60 14.13
C LYS A 259 0.37 11.39 13.61
N LEU A 260 0.77 11.46 12.34
CA LEU A 260 1.56 10.41 11.70
C LEU A 260 3.04 10.80 11.73
N LEU A 261 3.85 10.00 12.43
CA LEU A 261 5.29 10.15 12.50
C LEU A 261 5.95 9.26 11.45
N GLU A 262 6.49 9.90 10.43
CA GLU A 262 7.38 9.29 9.45
C GLU A 262 8.85 9.53 9.82
N ILE A 263 9.72 8.58 9.45
CA ILE A 263 11.16 8.66 9.78
C ILE A 263 11.82 9.96 9.30
N ALA A 264 11.37 10.52 8.19
CA ALA A 264 11.88 11.78 7.63
C ALA A 264 11.63 13.01 8.55
N ARG A 265 10.69 12.93 9.49
CA ARG A 265 10.40 13.98 10.49
C ARG A 265 11.10 13.75 11.82
N VAL A 266 11.75 12.61 12.00
CA VAL A 266 12.49 12.27 13.22
C VAL A 266 13.81 13.05 13.22
N PRO A 267 14.17 13.73 14.31
CA PRO A 267 15.52 14.28 14.51
C PRO A 267 16.58 13.21 14.33
N ASP A 268 17.73 13.55 13.75
CA ASP A 268 18.75 12.54 13.39
C ASP A 268 19.28 11.78 14.61
N ASP A 269 19.35 12.46 15.76
CA ASP A 269 19.75 11.91 17.06
C ASP A 269 18.67 11.04 17.73
N LYS A 270 17.46 10.96 17.15
CA LYS A 270 16.30 10.23 17.68
C LYS A 270 15.86 9.07 16.80
N ILE A 271 16.57 8.78 15.71
CA ILE A 271 16.24 7.68 14.79
C ILE A 271 16.25 6.32 15.51
N ASP A 272 17.22 6.08 16.39
CA ASP A 272 17.30 4.82 17.15
C ASP A 272 16.10 4.67 18.11
N GLU A 273 15.68 5.76 18.74
CA GLU A 273 14.48 5.76 19.58
C GLU A 273 13.20 5.50 18.78
N PHE A 274 13.10 6.04 17.57
CA PHE A 274 11.99 5.77 16.65
C PHE A 274 11.93 4.30 16.20
N CYS A 275 13.10 3.69 16.00
CA CYS A 275 13.22 2.30 15.59
C CYS A 275 13.02 1.31 16.75
N ASP A 276 13.02 1.78 18.00
CA ASP A 276 12.77 0.95 19.19
C ASP A 276 11.29 0.52 19.28
N GLN A 277 11.06 -0.79 19.09
CA GLN A 277 9.74 -1.41 19.15
C GLN A 277 9.09 -1.33 20.54
N ASN A 278 9.87 -1.12 21.60
CA ASN A 278 9.34 -0.94 22.94
C ASN A 278 8.69 0.44 23.12
N LYS A 279 9.21 1.45 22.41
CA LYS A 279 8.66 2.82 22.40
C LYS A 279 7.53 2.94 21.38
N PHE A 280 7.80 2.60 20.12
CA PHE A 280 6.83 2.67 19.03
C PHE A 280 6.40 1.27 18.62
N LYS A 281 5.30 0.80 19.23
CA LYS A 281 4.87 -0.60 19.17
C LYS A 281 4.11 -0.98 17.90
N VAL A 282 3.55 0.00 17.18
CA VAL A 282 2.71 -0.22 16.01
C VAL A 282 3.20 0.56 14.81
N PHE A 283 2.78 0.18 13.61
CA PHE A 283 3.02 0.95 12.40
C PHE A 283 1.81 0.92 11.47
N ASN A 284 1.76 1.92 10.58
CA ASN A 284 0.69 2.12 9.62
C ASN A 284 0.64 1.01 8.58
N THR A 285 -0.52 0.37 8.42
CA THR A 285 -0.75 -0.67 7.41
C THR A 285 -1.11 -0.11 6.02
N ASN A 286 -1.44 1.18 5.97
CA ASN A 286 -2.07 1.86 4.83
C ASN A 286 -3.46 1.30 4.45
N ASN A 287 -4.11 0.59 5.37
CA ASN A 287 -5.54 0.30 5.31
C ASN A 287 -6.27 1.42 6.05
N ILE A 288 -7.09 2.19 5.34
CA ILE A 288 -7.69 3.42 5.85
C ILE A 288 -9.18 3.39 5.58
N TRP A 289 -9.95 3.83 6.58
CA TRP A 289 -11.39 4.01 6.49
C TRP A 289 -11.71 5.49 6.59
N ILE A 290 -12.54 5.99 5.69
CA ILE A 290 -12.86 7.41 5.58
C ILE A 290 -14.37 7.56 5.51
N ASN A 291 -14.93 8.47 6.32
CA ASN A 291 -16.29 8.94 6.12
C ASN A 291 -16.30 9.96 4.98
N LEU A 292 -16.98 9.64 3.88
CA LEU A 292 -17.02 10.44 2.66
C LEU A 292 -17.68 11.80 2.88
N VAL A 293 -18.71 11.88 3.72
CA VAL A 293 -19.40 13.14 4.05
C VAL A 293 -18.45 14.04 4.85
N ALA A 294 -17.81 13.52 5.89
CA ALA A 294 -16.83 14.27 6.67
C ALA A 294 -15.62 14.72 5.83
N LEU A 295 -15.17 13.88 4.89
CA LEU A 295 -14.14 14.24 3.93
C LEU A 295 -14.59 15.40 3.03
N ASN A 296 -15.81 15.36 2.50
CA ASN A 296 -16.34 16.43 1.67
C ASN A 296 -16.44 17.75 2.43
N ASP A 297 -16.99 17.72 3.65
CA ASP A 297 -17.09 18.90 4.53
C ASP A 297 -15.70 19.47 4.85
N ARG A 298 -14.70 18.61 5.07
CA ARG A 298 -13.32 19.05 5.30
C ARG A 298 -12.70 19.66 4.05
N LEU A 299 -12.92 19.09 2.87
CA LEU A 299 -12.38 19.60 1.61
C LEU A 299 -13.04 20.91 1.16
N GLN A 300 -14.28 21.19 1.57
CA GLN A 300 -14.94 22.48 1.35
C GLN A 300 -14.30 23.63 2.13
N GLN A 301 -13.59 23.34 3.23
CA GLN A 301 -12.85 24.33 4.01
C GLN A 301 -11.49 24.69 3.39
N GLY A 302 -11.11 24.00 2.32
CA GLY A 302 -9.83 24.16 1.64
C GLY A 302 -9.03 22.85 1.55
N PRO A 303 -7.88 22.87 0.85
CA PRO A 303 -7.07 21.67 0.64
C PRO A 303 -6.61 21.04 1.97
N LEU A 304 -6.34 19.73 1.92
CA LEU A 304 -5.73 19.03 3.05
C LEU A 304 -4.26 19.41 3.16
N ASP A 305 -3.80 19.69 4.37
CA ASP A 305 -2.39 19.95 4.65
C ASP A 305 -1.66 18.62 4.82
N LEU A 306 -1.20 18.05 3.70
CA LEU A 306 -0.48 16.79 3.68
C LEU A 306 1.03 17.07 3.72
N THR A 307 1.74 16.34 4.58
CA THR A 307 3.21 16.43 4.64
C THR A 307 3.83 15.95 3.32
N VAL A 308 4.66 16.80 2.71
CA VAL A 308 5.46 16.45 1.52
C VAL A 308 6.56 15.45 1.87
N LEU A 309 6.58 14.38 1.07
CA LEU A 309 7.64 13.39 1.02
C LEU A 309 8.56 13.71 -0.16
N VAL A 310 9.85 13.86 0.13
CA VAL A 310 10.87 14.16 -0.87
C VAL A 310 11.54 12.86 -1.28
N ASN A 311 11.47 12.51 -2.57
CA ASN A 311 12.05 11.29 -3.12
C ASN A 311 13.09 11.64 -4.19
N PRO A 312 14.38 11.76 -3.81
CA PRO A 312 15.47 11.99 -4.74
C PRO A 312 15.70 10.76 -5.63
N LYS A 313 15.94 10.97 -6.92
CA LYS A 313 16.29 9.93 -7.89
C LYS A 313 17.37 10.40 -8.84
N ASN A 314 18.09 9.45 -9.41
CA ASN A 314 18.98 9.68 -10.53
C ASN A 314 18.35 9.09 -11.80
N ILE A 315 18.15 9.91 -12.82
CA ILE A 315 17.63 9.49 -14.13
C ILE A 315 18.75 9.72 -15.14
N GLU A 316 19.40 8.64 -15.56
CA GLU A 316 20.51 8.62 -16.53
C GLU A 316 21.58 9.70 -16.26
N GLY A 317 22.00 9.84 -14.99
CA GLY A 317 23.02 10.79 -14.58
C GLY A 317 22.51 12.17 -14.17
N ILE A 318 21.19 12.44 -14.26
CA ILE A 318 20.58 13.67 -13.75
C ILE A 318 19.90 13.42 -12.41
N ASP A 319 20.31 14.18 -11.38
CA ASP A 319 19.65 14.16 -10.08
C ASP A 319 18.36 14.98 -10.13
N VAL A 320 17.26 14.31 -9.79
CA VAL A 320 15.91 14.86 -9.79
C VAL A 320 15.23 14.62 -8.46
N VAL A 321 14.25 15.45 -8.16
CA VAL A 321 13.38 15.32 -7.00
C VAL A 321 11.94 15.03 -7.45
N GLN A 322 11.31 14.12 -6.72
CA GLN A 322 9.88 13.83 -6.78
C GLN A 322 9.27 14.27 -5.45
N LEU A 323 8.20 15.05 -5.52
CA LEU A 323 7.45 15.55 -4.37
C LEU A 323 6.13 14.79 -4.29
N GLU A 324 6.01 13.94 -3.30
CA GLU A 324 4.86 13.05 -3.13
C GLU A 324 4.15 13.36 -1.81
N THR A 325 2.91 12.92 -1.66
CA THR A 325 2.21 12.95 -0.36
C THR A 325 1.66 11.59 -0.01
N ALA A 326 1.48 11.36 1.29
CA ALA A 326 0.90 10.13 1.80
C ALA A 326 -0.60 10.27 2.12
N ILE A 327 -1.38 9.22 1.84
CA ILE A 327 -2.83 9.21 2.06
C ILE A 327 -3.12 9.22 3.56
N GLY A 328 -2.28 8.54 4.34
CA GLY A 328 -2.34 8.54 5.81
C GLY A 328 -2.06 9.88 6.46
N SER A 329 -1.34 10.80 5.81
CA SER A 329 -1.08 12.14 6.36
C SER A 329 -2.35 12.97 6.54
N ALA A 330 -3.43 12.62 5.85
CA ALA A 330 -4.72 13.28 6.01
C ALA A 330 -5.33 13.06 7.40
N LEU A 331 -4.87 12.06 8.15
CA LEU A 331 -5.30 11.82 9.54
C LEU A 331 -5.22 13.10 10.39
N GLU A 332 -4.17 13.90 10.21
CA GLU A 332 -3.95 15.16 10.95
C GLU A 332 -4.97 16.26 10.61
N CYS A 333 -5.73 16.10 9.52
CA CYS A 333 -6.74 17.04 9.07
C CYS A 333 -8.13 16.80 9.69
N PHE A 334 -8.29 15.79 10.54
CA PHE A 334 -9.57 15.41 11.17
C PHE A 334 -9.41 15.35 12.69
N THR A 335 -10.28 16.06 13.43
CA THR A 335 -10.20 16.15 14.90
C THR A 335 -10.44 14.80 15.59
N ASP A 336 -11.44 14.04 15.12
CA ASP A 336 -11.86 12.77 15.75
C ASP A 336 -11.31 11.54 15.01
N ALA A 337 -10.16 11.70 14.35
CA ALA A 337 -9.48 10.58 13.71
C ALA A 337 -8.87 9.63 14.74
N VAL A 338 -8.91 8.34 14.44
CA VAL A 338 -8.40 7.31 15.35
C VAL A 338 -7.45 6.34 14.64
N GLY A 339 -6.52 5.80 15.40
CA GLY A 339 -5.81 4.58 15.04
C GLY A 339 -6.56 3.35 15.55
N LEU A 340 -6.48 2.24 14.82
CA LEU A 340 -7.01 0.95 15.27
C LEU A 340 -5.94 -0.13 15.13
N THR A 341 -5.49 -0.68 16.25
CA THR A 341 -4.55 -1.81 16.24
C THR A 341 -5.30 -3.08 15.82
N VAL A 342 -4.95 -3.60 14.65
CA VAL A 342 -5.52 -4.82 14.05
C VAL A 342 -4.53 -5.99 14.08
N PRO A 343 -5.03 -7.24 13.95
CA PRO A 343 -4.17 -8.40 13.74
C PRO A 343 -3.40 -8.31 12.41
N ARG A 344 -2.19 -8.90 12.38
CA ARG A 344 -1.28 -8.84 11.23
C ARG A 344 -1.83 -9.52 9.99
N GLU A 345 -2.82 -10.39 10.14
CA GLU A 345 -3.56 -11.03 9.04
C GLU A 345 -4.18 -10.01 8.07
N ARG A 346 -4.47 -8.79 8.52
CA ARG A 346 -4.96 -7.68 7.68
C ARG A 346 -3.84 -6.94 6.94
N PHE A 347 -2.58 -7.26 7.23
CA PHE A 347 -1.38 -6.69 6.62
C PHE A 347 -0.52 -7.80 6.00
N LEU A 348 -0.91 -8.20 4.78
CA LEU A 348 -0.21 -9.18 3.96
C LEU A 348 0.19 -8.54 2.60
N PRO A 349 1.09 -7.54 2.61
CA PRO A 349 1.61 -6.95 1.40
C PRO A 349 2.55 -7.91 0.68
N VAL A 350 2.49 -7.94 -0.65
CA VAL A 350 3.46 -8.67 -1.48
C VAL A 350 4.36 -7.65 -2.17
N LYS A 351 5.57 -7.43 -1.67
CA LYS A 351 6.53 -6.44 -2.21
C LYS A 351 7.54 -7.07 -3.16
N LYS A 352 7.93 -8.31 -2.90
CA LYS A 352 8.96 -9.07 -3.61
C LYS A 352 8.50 -10.49 -3.90
N ASN A 353 9.30 -11.22 -4.67
CA ASN A 353 9.01 -12.64 -4.95
C ASN A 353 9.13 -13.51 -3.68
N ASP A 354 9.88 -13.05 -2.68
CA ASP A 354 9.94 -13.65 -1.35
C ASP A 354 8.53 -13.74 -0.73
N ASP A 355 7.78 -12.64 -0.76
CA ASP A 355 6.40 -12.57 -0.28
C ASP A 355 5.45 -13.35 -1.21
N LEU A 356 5.70 -13.31 -2.52
CA LEU A 356 4.90 -14.04 -3.51
C LEU A 356 4.95 -15.55 -3.27
N LEU A 357 6.13 -16.08 -2.91
CA LEU A 357 6.31 -17.49 -2.56
C LEU A 357 5.46 -17.86 -1.33
N LEU A 358 5.42 -16.99 -0.31
CA LEU A 358 4.57 -17.21 0.87
C LEU A 358 3.10 -17.37 0.49
N VAL A 359 2.53 -16.41 -0.23
CA VAL A 359 1.09 -16.40 -0.55
C VAL A 359 0.67 -17.46 -1.56
N ARG A 360 1.61 -17.91 -2.41
CA ARG A 360 1.42 -19.01 -3.36
C ARG A 360 1.49 -20.39 -2.73
N SER A 361 2.23 -20.52 -1.63
CA SER A 361 2.44 -21.81 -0.97
C SER A 361 1.19 -22.29 -0.23
N ASN A 362 1.29 -23.52 0.26
CA ASN A 362 0.30 -24.15 1.13
C ASN A 362 0.26 -23.56 2.56
N LEU A 363 1.06 -22.53 2.87
CA LEU A 363 0.89 -21.71 4.09
C LEU A 363 -0.48 -21.02 4.13
N PHE A 364 -1.05 -20.78 2.96
CA PHE A 364 -2.39 -20.20 2.80
C PHE A 364 -3.26 -21.12 1.96
N SER A 365 -4.56 -21.01 2.18
CA SER A 365 -5.62 -21.49 1.30
C SER A 365 -6.32 -20.28 0.67
N LEU A 366 -6.89 -20.45 -0.53
CA LEU A 366 -7.69 -19.42 -1.17
C LEU A 366 -9.17 -19.78 -1.02
N ASP A 367 -9.93 -18.89 -0.39
CA ASP A 367 -11.38 -19.03 -0.24
C ASP A 367 -12.05 -17.72 -0.64
N LYS A 368 -12.87 -17.74 -1.69
CA LYS A 368 -13.66 -16.58 -2.13
C LYS A 368 -12.81 -15.30 -2.34
N GLY A 369 -11.65 -15.47 -2.99
CA GLY A 369 -10.68 -14.38 -3.20
C GLY A 369 -9.86 -14.00 -1.96
N LYS A 370 -10.16 -14.52 -0.77
CA LYS A 370 -9.43 -14.23 0.49
C LYS A 370 -8.37 -15.30 0.75
N LEU A 371 -7.16 -14.87 1.08
CA LEU A 371 -6.14 -15.78 1.59
C LEU A 371 -6.39 -16.06 3.07
N LYS A 372 -6.57 -17.32 3.42
CA LYS A 372 -6.73 -17.79 4.79
C LYS A 372 -5.52 -18.60 5.18
N ARG A 373 -4.95 -18.31 6.35
CA ARG A 373 -3.85 -19.10 6.90
C ARG A 373 -4.27 -20.56 7.01
N ASN A 374 -3.38 -21.47 6.60
CA ASN A 374 -3.64 -22.88 6.68
C ASN A 374 -3.61 -23.36 8.15
N PRO A 375 -4.70 -23.97 8.68
CA PRO A 375 -4.75 -24.48 10.06
C PRO A 375 -3.77 -25.64 10.34
N ASP A 376 -3.24 -26.28 9.30
CA ASP A 376 -2.22 -27.33 9.45
C ASP A 376 -0.87 -26.74 9.87
N ARG A 377 -0.60 -25.45 9.60
CA ARG A 377 0.62 -24.79 10.04
C ARG A 377 0.60 -24.62 11.56
N LYS A 378 1.43 -25.40 12.27
CA LYS A 378 1.55 -25.32 13.73
C LYS A 378 2.45 -24.18 14.21
N ILE A 379 3.35 -23.69 13.36
CA ILE A 379 4.24 -22.56 13.67
C ILE A 379 3.45 -21.23 13.53
N PRO A 380 3.32 -20.41 14.60
CA PRO A 380 2.55 -19.16 14.55
C PRO A 380 3.14 -18.05 13.67
N GLN A 381 4.44 -18.08 13.39
CA GLN A 381 5.08 -17.10 12.48
C GLN A 381 5.05 -17.61 11.03
N LEU A 382 5.12 -16.71 10.05
CA LEU A 382 5.44 -17.06 8.67
C LEU A 382 6.95 -17.33 8.55
N PRO A 383 7.40 -18.20 7.63
CA PRO A 383 8.82 -18.44 7.45
C PRO A 383 9.54 -17.20 6.90
N GLU A 384 10.80 -17.03 7.30
CA GLU A 384 11.68 -16.02 6.70
C GLU A 384 12.18 -16.51 5.33
N ILE A 385 11.91 -15.77 4.26
CA ILE A 385 12.29 -16.15 2.90
C ILE A 385 13.24 -15.10 2.33
N ASN A 386 14.36 -15.57 1.79
CA ASN A 386 15.31 -14.76 1.02
C ASN A 386 15.70 -15.54 -0.25
N LEU A 387 15.17 -15.11 -1.40
CA LEU A 387 15.39 -15.80 -2.67
C LEU A 387 16.64 -15.32 -3.44
N GLY A 388 17.36 -14.32 -2.93
CA GLY A 388 18.43 -13.65 -3.67
C GLY A 388 17.92 -12.81 -4.85
N GLU A 389 18.83 -12.10 -5.51
CA GLU A 389 18.49 -11.13 -6.57
C GLU A 389 17.95 -11.76 -7.85
N PHE A 390 18.55 -12.89 -8.27
CA PHE A 390 18.19 -13.58 -9.52
C PHE A 390 16.71 -13.96 -9.58
N LEU A 391 16.17 -14.42 -8.45
CA LEU A 391 14.77 -14.83 -8.30
C LEU A 391 13.82 -13.67 -7.97
N GLN A 392 14.29 -12.42 -7.89
CA GLN A 392 13.39 -11.26 -7.80
C GLN A 392 12.74 -10.93 -9.14
N ASN A 393 13.31 -11.34 -10.27
CA ASN A 393 12.60 -11.32 -11.53
C ASN A 393 11.55 -12.43 -11.55
N ILE A 394 10.29 -12.08 -11.86
CA ILE A 394 9.16 -13.02 -11.80
C ILE A 394 9.27 -14.17 -12.81
N GLU A 395 9.85 -13.95 -13.99
CA GLU A 395 10.01 -14.99 -15.01
C GLU A 395 11.05 -16.01 -14.57
N ASN A 396 12.16 -15.54 -13.97
CA ASN A 396 13.17 -16.41 -13.36
C ASN A 396 12.56 -17.21 -12.20
N PHE A 397 11.79 -16.57 -11.32
CA PHE A 397 11.11 -17.23 -10.21
C PHE A 397 10.19 -18.35 -10.71
N GLN A 398 9.35 -18.08 -11.72
CA GLN A 398 8.41 -19.06 -12.28
C GLN A 398 9.13 -20.20 -13.00
N THR A 399 10.22 -19.90 -13.72
CA THR A 399 11.01 -20.89 -14.44
C THR A 399 11.78 -21.80 -13.48
N CYS A 400 12.31 -21.25 -12.38
CA CYS A 400 13.07 -22.00 -11.38
C CYS A 400 12.17 -22.76 -10.40
N MET A 401 10.95 -22.28 -10.16
CA MET A 401 9.96 -22.90 -9.28
C MET A 401 8.61 -23.06 -9.98
N PRO A 402 8.51 -23.94 -11.00
CA PRO A 402 7.27 -24.15 -11.75
C PRO A 402 6.16 -24.75 -10.88
N VAL A 403 6.55 -25.50 -9.84
CA VAL A 403 5.65 -26.00 -8.80
C VAL A 403 6.14 -25.47 -7.47
N ILE A 404 5.26 -24.76 -6.76
CA ILE A 404 5.59 -24.17 -5.47
C ILE A 404 5.81 -25.30 -4.44
N PRO A 405 6.93 -25.29 -3.70
CA PRO A 405 7.20 -26.31 -2.69
C PRO A 405 6.18 -26.25 -1.54
N ASP A 406 6.02 -27.39 -0.87
CA ASP A 406 5.37 -27.46 0.44
C ASP A 406 6.26 -26.78 1.48
N LEU A 407 5.70 -25.76 2.13
CA LEU A 407 6.38 -24.93 3.13
C LEU A 407 5.72 -25.01 4.51
N ILE A 408 4.82 -25.96 4.74
CA ILE A 408 3.95 -25.95 5.94
C ILE A 408 4.74 -25.94 7.25
N ASP A 409 5.86 -26.68 7.27
CA ASP A 409 6.79 -26.81 8.39
C ASP A 409 8.09 -26.03 8.19
N LEU A 410 8.13 -25.10 7.22
CA LEU A 410 9.29 -24.23 6.99
C LEU A 410 9.39 -23.16 8.10
N GLU A 411 10.60 -22.94 8.59
CA GLU A 411 11.00 -21.83 9.46
C GLU A 411 11.76 -20.73 8.70
N ALA A 412 12.70 -21.11 7.84
CA ALA A 412 13.46 -20.17 7.03
C ALA A 412 13.97 -20.81 5.73
N LEU A 413 13.99 -20.04 4.64
CA LEU A 413 14.55 -20.43 3.35
C LEU A 413 15.51 -19.34 2.85
N LYS A 414 16.75 -19.73 2.56
CA LYS A 414 17.73 -18.88 1.87
C LYS A 414 18.22 -19.54 0.58
N ILE A 415 18.07 -18.84 -0.54
CA ILE A 415 18.59 -19.27 -1.85
C ILE A 415 19.68 -18.32 -2.32
N GLU A 416 20.82 -18.89 -2.73
CA GLU A 416 21.96 -18.15 -3.28
C GLU A 416 22.39 -18.79 -4.62
N GLY A 417 22.47 -18.01 -5.70
CA GLY A 417 22.87 -18.51 -7.03
C GLY A 417 21.75 -19.16 -7.84
N ASP A 418 22.11 -20.02 -8.81
CA ASP A 418 21.16 -20.69 -9.73
C ASP A 418 20.64 -21.99 -9.11
N VAL A 419 19.46 -21.92 -8.48
CA VAL A 419 18.77 -23.06 -7.87
C VAL A 419 17.45 -23.31 -8.60
N ARG A 420 17.23 -24.55 -9.04
CA ARG A 420 16.07 -24.96 -9.84
C ARG A 420 15.36 -26.15 -9.22
N PHE A 421 14.03 -26.12 -9.22
CA PHE A 421 13.17 -27.18 -8.75
C PHE A 421 12.58 -27.91 -9.95
N ALA A 422 12.90 -29.19 -10.11
CA ALA A 422 12.39 -30.00 -11.23
C ALA A 422 10.90 -30.37 -11.09
N GLY A 423 10.27 -30.09 -9.93
CA GLY A 423 8.87 -30.39 -9.66
C GLY A 423 8.50 -30.15 -8.21
N LYS A 424 7.52 -30.91 -7.70
CA LYS A 424 7.10 -30.86 -6.29
C LYS A 424 8.30 -31.08 -5.36
N ALA A 425 8.38 -30.34 -4.28
CA ALA A 425 9.37 -30.51 -3.20
C ALA A 425 8.73 -30.16 -1.85
N SER A 426 9.31 -30.61 -0.74
CA SER A 426 8.91 -30.22 0.61
C SER A 426 10.13 -29.69 1.38
N LEU A 427 9.98 -28.52 1.99
CA LEU A 427 11.04 -27.83 2.72
C LEU A 427 10.62 -27.64 4.18
N LYS A 428 11.39 -28.17 5.13
CA LYS A 428 11.08 -28.15 6.56
C LYS A 428 12.24 -27.58 7.39
N GLY A 429 11.92 -26.87 8.47
CA GLY A 429 12.91 -26.24 9.34
C GLY A 429 13.64 -25.08 8.64
N LYS A 430 14.95 -24.96 8.84
CA LYS A 430 15.79 -23.91 8.24
C LYS A 430 16.58 -24.49 7.07
N VAL A 431 16.26 -24.08 5.85
CA VAL A 431 16.85 -24.60 4.62
C VAL A 431 17.70 -23.54 3.93
N LYS A 432 18.91 -23.91 3.53
CA LYS A 432 19.78 -23.08 2.70
C LYS A 432 20.16 -23.81 1.42
N LEU A 433 19.97 -23.18 0.27
CA LEU A 433 20.25 -23.76 -1.05
C LEU A 433 21.25 -22.87 -1.79
N LYS A 434 22.35 -23.47 -2.29
CA LYS A 434 23.42 -22.74 -2.96
C LYS A 434 23.76 -23.34 -4.32
N GLY A 435 23.49 -22.60 -5.38
CA GLY A 435 23.93 -22.86 -6.75
C GLY A 435 24.96 -21.83 -7.22
N LEU A 436 26.05 -21.68 -6.47
CA LEU A 436 27.03 -20.58 -6.67
C LEU A 436 27.99 -20.83 -7.85
N ASN A 437 28.54 -22.05 -7.93
CA ASN A 437 29.54 -22.41 -8.95
C ASN A 437 28.91 -23.14 -10.14
N LYS A 438 27.85 -23.90 -9.89
CA LYS A 438 27.07 -24.63 -10.88
C LYS A 438 25.59 -24.56 -10.51
N THR A 439 24.70 -24.85 -11.45
CA THR A 439 23.26 -24.91 -11.18
C THR A 439 22.96 -26.05 -10.20
N LEU A 440 22.30 -25.74 -9.09
CA LEU A 440 21.74 -26.74 -8.16
C LEU A 440 20.34 -27.12 -8.63
N THR A 441 20.19 -28.30 -9.24
CA THR A 441 18.87 -28.82 -9.64
C THR A 441 18.35 -29.80 -8.59
N LEU A 442 17.24 -29.46 -7.97
CA LEU A 442 16.55 -30.28 -6.99
C LEU A 442 15.56 -31.23 -7.70
N PRO A 443 15.67 -32.55 -7.51
CA PRO A 443 14.80 -33.51 -8.18
C PRO A 443 13.36 -33.42 -7.67
N ALA A 444 12.40 -33.83 -8.50
CA ALA A 444 10.99 -33.89 -8.11
C ALA A 444 10.78 -34.91 -6.98
N GLY A 445 9.97 -34.53 -5.99
CA GLY A 445 9.66 -35.32 -4.81
C GLY A 445 10.66 -35.20 -3.66
N ILE A 446 11.70 -34.37 -3.78
CA ILE A 446 12.69 -34.21 -2.71
C ILE A 446 12.08 -33.59 -1.45
N GLU A 447 12.46 -34.12 -0.30
CA GLU A 447 12.20 -33.53 1.02
C GLU A 447 13.53 -33.06 1.63
N ILE A 448 13.59 -31.82 2.09
CA ILE A 448 14.77 -31.20 2.69
C ILE A 448 14.42 -30.71 4.08
N VAL A 449 15.15 -31.18 5.11
CA VAL A 449 14.84 -30.91 6.52
C VAL A 449 16.05 -30.33 7.24
N GLY A 450 16.05 -29.03 7.51
CA GLY A 450 17.07 -28.38 8.36
C GLY A 450 18.50 -28.39 7.79
N GLU A 451 18.66 -28.53 6.47
CA GLU A 451 19.95 -28.73 5.81
C GLU A 451 20.40 -27.53 4.94
N CYS A 452 21.72 -27.48 4.71
CA CYS A 452 22.32 -26.65 3.68
C CYS A 452 22.75 -27.53 2.50
N LEU A 453 22.13 -27.36 1.34
CA LEU A 453 22.53 -28.03 0.10
C LEU A 453 23.33 -27.09 -0.80
N GLU A 454 24.38 -27.62 -1.40
CA GLU A 454 25.34 -26.90 -2.22
C GLU A 454 25.73 -27.76 -3.42
N SER A 455 25.82 -27.14 -4.60
CA SER A 455 26.26 -27.79 -5.84
C SER A 455 27.74 -27.52 -6.13
#